data_AF-A0AA88PFY5-F1
#
_entry.id   AF-A0AA88PFY5-F1
#
_cell.length_a   1.000
_cell.length_b   1.000
_cell.length_c   1.000
_cell.angle_alpha   90.00
_cell.angle_beta   90.00
_cell.angle_gamma   90.00
#
_symmetry.space_group_name_H-M   'P 1'
#
loop_
_entity.id
_entity.type
_entity.pdbx_description
1 polymer ?
#
loop_
_entity_poly.entity_id
_entity_poly.type
_entity_poly.pdbx_seq_one_letter_code
_entity_poly.pdbx_strand_id
1 'polypeptide(L)'
;MSLFKAKKSIITETQAKTINLQHAIVSYTRNTRKLIRNLIDDQQKALEFLSSQIIELTAKVNTLSSDVQRSSCDIFSVKPMESHGKDCSDIQETLGAVSPKIPSGIYIIQPENTDVSFEESTVFCEMDYMEGGWTVIQRRTDGLTDFKRMWSQYLDGFGHLPGEHWLGLRKIYNIVNQRNTRFQLHVSLVSQDDTTAYASYDNFWLEDETKFFAIHLGRYAGSAGDAFRGYNQEQNQDTAPFSTSDVDNDGCSPFCNFADKAVESCSMNQNNTGWWFNQCGKANLNGSPLDQDLSSQSHIHWDTWTKNGTLVKIKSVTMKIRRVEIPNLK
;
A
#
# COMPACT_ATOMS: atom_id res chain seq x y z
N MET A 1 94.33 -34.14 -10.42
CA MET A 1 93.82 -34.14 -9.01
C MET A 1 92.78 -33.04 -8.73
N SER A 2 92.95 -31.79 -9.22
CA SER A 2 92.02 -30.66 -8.96
C SER A 2 90.56 -30.91 -9.39
N LEU A 3 90.33 -31.26 -10.68
CA LEU A 3 88.99 -31.43 -11.27
C LEU A 3 88.06 -32.40 -10.51
N PHE A 4 88.60 -33.48 -9.93
CA PHE A 4 87.82 -34.45 -9.17
C PHE A 4 87.29 -33.87 -7.83
N LYS A 5 88.08 -33.02 -7.15
CA LYS A 5 87.63 -32.34 -5.93
C LYS A 5 86.54 -31.32 -6.25
N ALA A 6 86.71 -30.53 -7.31
CA ALA A 6 85.70 -29.57 -7.77
C ALA A 6 84.38 -30.27 -8.12
N LYS A 7 84.42 -31.35 -8.93
CA LYS A 7 83.22 -32.12 -9.30
C LYS A 7 82.51 -32.72 -8.08
N LYS A 8 83.26 -33.26 -7.11
CA LYS A 8 82.68 -33.80 -5.87
C LYS A 8 82.02 -32.71 -5.01
N SER A 9 82.64 -31.52 -4.90
CA SER A 9 82.09 -30.37 -4.19
C SER A 9 80.77 -29.89 -4.80
N ILE A 10 80.73 -29.72 -6.14
CA ILE A 10 79.53 -29.31 -6.87
C ILE A 10 78.40 -30.34 -6.68
N ILE A 11 78.71 -31.64 -6.69
CA ILE A 11 77.70 -32.70 -6.45
C ILE A 11 77.12 -32.59 -5.04
N THR A 12 77.95 -32.46 -3.99
CA THR A 12 77.45 -32.31 -2.61
C THR A 12 76.67 -31.02 -2.39
N GLU A 13 77.09 -29.91 -3.00
CA GLU A 13 76.38 -28.63 -2.91
C GLU A 13 75.03 -28.67 -3.66
N THR A 14 74.99 -29.35 -4.81
CA THR A 14 73.75 -29.61 -5.55
C THR A 14 72.81 -30.50 -4.74
N GLN A 15 73.32 -31.58 -4.14
CA GLN A 15 72.53 -32.47 -3.28
C GLN A 15 71.95 -31.72 -2.08
N ALA A 16 72.73 -30.87 -1.41
CA ALA A 16 72.24 -30.05 -0.30
C ALA A 16 71.14 -29.06 -0.75
N LYS A 17 71.30 -28.42 -1.90
CA LYS A 17 70.27 -27.54 -2.49
C LYS A 17 68.99 -28.31 -2.85
N THR A 18 69.10 -29.51 -3.41
CA THR A 18 67.94 -30.38 -3.71
C THR A 18 67.20 -30.82 -2.44
N ILE A 19 67.91 -31.20 -1.39
CA ILE A 19 67.32 -31.58 -0.10
C ILE A 19 66.57 -30.38 0.53
N ASN A 20 67.20 -29.20 0.54
CA ASN A 20 66.56 -27.98 1.05
C ASN A 20 65.29 -27.61 0.25
N LEU A 21 65.32 -27.76 -1.08
CA LEU A 21 64.16 -27.55 -1.94
C LEU A 21 63.04 -28.57 -1.66
N GLN A 22 63.37 -29.84 -1.46
CA GLN A 22 62.40 -30.87 -1.07
C GLN A 22 61.75 -30.56 0.29
N HIS A 23 62.51 -30.15 1.29
CA HIS A 23 61.96 -29.71 2.59
C HIS A 23 61.05 -28.49 2.46
N ALA A 24 61.44 -27.50 1.64
CA ALA A 24 60.60 -26.32 1.37
C ALA A 24 59.28 -26.70 0.70
N ILE A 25 59.30 -27.58 -0.31
CA ILE A 25 58.10 -28.09 -1.01
C ILE A 25 57.18 -28.84 -0.04
N VAL A 26 57.72 -29.73 0.81
CA VAL A 26 56.93 -30.46 1.81
C VAL A 26 56.31 -29.51 2.84
N SER A 27 57.07 -28.51 3.31
CA SER A 27 56.58 -27.50 4.25
C SER A 27 55.44 -26.66 3.64
N TYR A 28 55.65 -26.14 2.43
CA TYR A 28 54.63 -25.40 1.68
C TYR A 28 53.37 -26.24 1.47
N THR A 29 53.52 -27.48 0.99
CA THR A 29 52.40 -28.42 0.78
C THR A 29 51.62 -28.68 2.07
N ARG A 30 52.30 -28.82 3.21
CA ARG A 30 51.68 -29.01 4.52
C ARG A 30 50.88 -27.79 4.97
N ASN A 31 51.43 -26.59 4.76
CA ASN A 31 50.80 -25.32 5.11
C ASN A 31 49.58 -25.05 4.23
N THR A 32 49.70 -25.20 2.91
CA THR A 32 48.59 -25.05 1.96
C THR A 32 47.48 -26.06 2.23
N ARG A 33 47.81 -27.32 2.56
CA ARG A 33 46.82 -28.33 2.96
C ARG A 33 46.14 -28.01 4.29
N LYS A 34 46.81 -27.32 5.23
CA LYS A 34 46.19 -26.82 6.46
C LYS A 34 45.24 -25.65 6.16
N LEU A 35 45.67 -24.70 5.32
CA LEU A 35 44.85 -23.55 4.91
C LEU A 35 43.56 -24.00 4.21
N ILE A 36 43.66 -24.92 3.25
CA ILE A 36 42.50 -25.47 2.53
C ILE A 36 41.51 -26.17 3.49
N ARG A 37 42.01 -26.95 4.47
CA ARG A 37 41.14 -27.59 5.48
C ARG A 37 40.40 -26.56 6.33
N ASN A 38 41.10 -25.54 6.81
CA ASN A 38 40.47 -24.48 7.61
C ASN A 38 39.39 -23.76 6.79
N LEU A 39 39.69 -23.41 5.53
CA LEU A 39 38.74 -22.73 4.65
C LEU A 39 37.49 -23.58 4.34
N ILE A 40 37.65 -24.90 4.17
CA ILE A 40 36.52 -25.83 4.03
C ILE A 40 35.70 -25.90 5.33
N ASP A 41 36.36 -26.00 6.50
CA ASP A 41 35.69 -26.06 7.81
C ASP A 41 34.89 -24.78 8.12
N ASP A 42 35.43 -23.61 7.76
CA ASP A 42 34.75 -22.33 7.92
C ASP A 42 33.60 -22.13 6.92
N GLN A 43 33.76 -22.57 5.66
CA GLN A 43 32.66 -22.60 4.69
C GLN A 43 31.54 -23.57 5.08
N GLN A 44 31.89 -24.73 5.65
CA GLN A 44 30.92 -25.73 6.11
C GLN A 44 30.05 -25.16 7.25
N LYS A 45 30.66 -24.51 8.25
CA LYS A 45 29.93 -23.83 9.34
C LYS A 45 29.01 -22.72 8.83
N ALA A 46 29.47 -21.92 7.87
CA ALA A 46 28.66 -20.87 7.27
C ALA A 46 27.45 -21.44 6.50
N LEU A 47 27.64 -22.55 5.77
CA LEU A 47 26.56 -23.24 5.07
C LEU A 47 25.54 -23.87 6.04
N GLU A 48 25.99 -24.48 7.12
CA GLU A 48 25.14 -25.04 8.18
C GLU A 48 24.31 -23.95 8.88
N PHE A 49 24.92 -22.79 9.18
CA PHE A 49 24.22 -21.63 9.75
C PHE A 49 23.14 -21.09 8.80
N LEU A 50 23.47 -20.90 7.51
CA LEU A 50 22.50 -20.44 6.50
C LEU A 50 21.36 -21.45 6.30
N SER A 51 21.68 -22.76 6.26
CA SER A 51 20.68 -23.83 6.18
C SER A 51 19.72 -23.80 7.38
N SER A 52 20.24 -23.63 8.60
CA SER A 52 19.41 -23.51 9.81
C SER A 52 18.48 -22.29 9.74
N GLN A 53 18.96 -21.14 9.26
CA GLN A 53 18.10 -19.95 9.09
C GLN A 53 17.02 -20.15 8.02
N ILE A 54 17.33 -20.84 6.91
CA ILE A 54 16.33 -21.18 5.88
C ILE A 54 15.25 -22.10 6.45
N ILE A 55 15.62 -23.10 7.25
CA ILE A 55 14.66 -24.00 7.92
C ILE A 55 13.77 -23.21 8.88
N GLU A 56 14.33 -22.31 9.69
CA GLU A 56 13.57 -21.48 10.61
C GLU A 56 12.62 -20.51 9.88
N LEU A 57 13.08 -19.83 8.83
CA LEU A 57 12.22 -18.98 7.99
C LEU A 57 11.10 -19.79 7.35
N THR A 58 11.41 -20.98 6.80
CA THR A 58 10.41 -21.85 6.16
C THR A 58 9.35 -22.31 7.16
N ALA A 59 9.76 -22.65 8.40
CA ALA A 59 8.83 -22.97 9.47
C ALA A 59 7.92 -21.77 9.80
N LYS A 60 8.50 -20.56 9.98
CA LYS A 60 7.72 -19.33 10.24
C LYS A 60 6.75 -18.99 9.11
N VAL A 61 7.18 -19.11 7.85
CA VAL A 61 6.32 -18.88 6.67
C VAL A 61 5.18 -19.89 6.62
N ASN A 62 5.43 -21.17 6.94
CA ASN A 62 4.38 -22.18 6.99
C ASN A 62 3.38 -21.92 8.13
N THR A 63 3.85 -21.53 9.32
CA THR A 63 2.99 -21.13 10.44
C THR A 63 2.15 -19.91 10.08
N LEU A 64 2.77 -18.84 9.57
CA LEU A 64 2.07 -17.65 9.09
C LEU A 64 1.06 -17.98 7.98
N SER A 65 1.39 -18.87 7.04
CA SER A 65 0.46 -19.33 6.01
C SER A 65 -0.75 -20.07 6.61
N SER A 66 -0.54 -20.93 7.61
CA SER A 66 -1.64 -21.59 8.32
C SER A 66 -2.47 -20.62 9.17
N ASP A 67 -1.86 -19.62 9.79
CA ASP A 67 -2.54 -18.60 10.59
C ASP A 67 -3.32 -17.62 9.70
N VAL A 68 -2.82 -17.31 8.50
CA VAL A 68 -3.56 -16.56 7.46
C VAL A 68 -4.72 -17.39 6.90
N GLN A 69 -4.53 -18.69 6.65
CA GLN A 69 -5.63 -19.58 6.25
C GLN A 69 -6.69 -19.78 7.33
N ARG A 70 -6.33 -19.60 8.62
CA ARG A 70 -7.21 -19.75 9.78
C ARG A 70 -7.82 -18.45 10.28
N SER A 71 -7.19 -17.30 10.00
CA SER A 71 -7.81 -15.98 10.14
C SER A 71 -8.73 -15.70 8.95
N SER A 72 -8.39 -16.25 7.77
CA SER A 72 -9.41 -16.67 6.80
C SER A 72 -10.29 -17.79 7.37
N CYS A 73 -11.47 -18.03 6.81
CA CYS A 73 -12.58 -18.74 7.46
C CYS A 73 -13.12 -18.04 8.73
N ASP A 74 -12.33 -17.80 9.78
CA ASP A 74 -12.83 -17.23 11.05
C ASP A 74 -13.29 -15.76 10.89
N ILE A 75 -12.58 -14.92 10.11
CA ILE A 75 -13.07 -13.58 9.71
C ILE A 75 -14.06 -13.67 8.53
N PHE A 76 -13.99 -14.76 7.74
CA PHE A 76 -14.74 -14.92 6.49
C PHE A 76 -16.16 -15.46 6.70
N SER A 77 -16.57 -15.72 7.95
CA SER A 77 -17.94 -16.10 8.30
C SER A 77 -18.87 -14.92 8.54
N VAL A 78 -18.45 -13.68 8.22
CA VAL A 78 -19.38 -12.55 8.06
C VAL A 78 -20.19 -12.77 6.79
N LYS A 79 -21.27 -13.56 6.90
CA LYS A 79 -22.28 -13.66 5.85
C LYS A 79 -22.80 -12.26 5.55
N PRO A 80 -22.75 -11.79 4.29
CA PRO A 80 -23.35 -10.52 3.93
C PRO A 80 -24.83 -10.51 4.32
N MET A 81 -25.28 -9.44 4.96
CA MET A 81 -26.70 -9.31 5.29
C MET A 81 -27.50 -9.03 4.02
N GLU A 82 -28.51 -9.88 3.75
CA GLU A 82 -29.46 -9.74 2.64
C GLU A 82 -30.43 -8.59 2.87
N SER A 83 -29.95 -7.35 2.78
CA SER A 83 -30.78 -6.14 2.76
C SER A 83 -30.52 -5.37 1.46
N HIS A 84 -31.39 -5.53 0.48
CA HIS A 84 -31.28 -4.93 -0.86
C HIS A 84 -31.59 -3.42 -0.88
N GLY A 85 -30.81 -2.62 -0.16
CA GLY A 85 -30.82 -1.17 -0.28
C GLY A 85 -29.92 -0.68 -1.42
N LYS A 86 -30.14 0.52 -1.91
CA LYS A 86 -29.33 1.14 -2.97
C LYS A 86 -27.88 1.44 -2.55
N ASP A 87 -27.71 1.78 -1.29
CA ASP A 87 -26.44 2.13 -0.64
C ASP A 87 -26.59 1.97 0.89
N CYS A 88 -25.53 2.16 1.67
CA CYS A 88 -25.58 2.01 3.12
C CYS A 88 -26.53 2.99 3.81
N SER A 89 -26.80 4.17 3.24
CA SER A 89 -27.77 5.14 3.79
C SER A 89 -29.19 4.62 3.65
N ASP A 90 -29.51 4.08 2.47
CA ASP A 90 -30.78 3.41 2.17
C ASP A 90 -31.08 2.23 3.12
N ILE A 91 -30.04 1.43 3.42
CA ILE A 91 -30.10 0.33 4.39
C ILE A 91 -30.30 0.87 5.82
N GLN A 92 -29.59 1.92 6.21
CA GLN A 92 -29.71 2.55 7.53
C GLN A 92 -31.12 3.11 7.75
N GLU A 93 -31.69 3.79 6.77
CA GLU A 93 -33.06 4.32 6.78
C GLU A 93 -34.09 3.18 6.89
N THR A 94 -33.97 2.17 6.01
CA THR A 94 -34.94 1.06 5.93
C THR A 94 -34.93 0.17 7.17
N LEU A 95 -33.74 -0.22 7.66
CA LEU A 95 -33.62 -1.07 8.84
C LEU A 95 -33.79 -0.28 10.14
N GLY A 96 -33.52 1.02 10.15
CA GLY A 96 -33.60 1.87 11.35
C GLY A 96 -35.04 2.07 11.84
N ALA A 97 -36.01 1.96 10.92
CA ALA A 97 -37.42 1.91 11.25
C ALA A 97 -37.85 0.62 11.99
N VAL A 98 -37.04 -0.45 11.94
CA VAL A 98 -37.38 -1.80 12.44
C VAL A 98 -36.47 -2.23 13.60
N SER A 99 -35.20 -1.85 13.58
CA SER A 99 -34.21 -2.15 14.62
C SER A 99 -33.58 -0.86 15.17
N PRO A 100 -33.56 -0.65 16.50
CA PRO A 100 -32.91 0.52 17.11
C PRO A 100 -31.37 0.46 17.04
N LYS A 101 -30.79 -0.67 16.61
CA LYS A 101 -29.35 -0.79 16.35
C LYS A 101 -29.12 -1.70 15.15
N ILE A 102 -28.42 -1.16 14.15
CA ILE A 102 -27.94 -1.89 12.98
C ILE A 102 -26.44 -2.13 13.19
N PRO A 103 -25.92 -3.35 13.00
CA PRO A 103 -24.49 -3.61 13.13
C PRO A 103 -23.71 -3.03 11.95
N SER A 104 -22.51 -2.51 12.21
CA SER A 104 -21.54 -2.24 11.13
C SER A 104 -20.99 -3.57 10.60
N GLY A 105 -20.83 -3.71 9.28
CA GLY A 105 -20.49 -5.00 8.67
C GLY A 105 -20.56 -5.01 7.14
N ILE A 106 -20.53 -6.22 6.56
CA ILE A 106 -20.66 -6.41 5.10
C ILE A 106 -22.15 -6.50 4.74
N TYR A 107 -22.54 -5.67 3.78
CA TYR A 107 -23.88 -5.62 3.23
C TYR A 107 -23.85 -5.77 1.70
N ILE A 108 -24.98 -6.20 1.16
CA ILE A 108 -25.23 -6.23 -0.29
C ILE A 108 -26.00 -4.95 -0.62
N ILE A 109 -25.58 -4.20 -1.64
CA ILE A 109 -26.28 -3.04 -2.16
C ILE A 109 -26.62 -3.23 -3.64
N GLN A 110 -27.67 -2.56 -4.12
CA GLN A 110 -28.00 -2.55 -5.54
C GLN A 110 -28.30 -1.11 -6.02
N PRO A 111 -27.28 -0.36 -6.44
CA PRO A 111 -27.45 0.98 -7.01
C PRO A 111 -28.39 1.01 -8.23
N GLU A 112 -28.93 2.18 -8.54
CA GLU A 112 -29.87 2.31 -9.65
C GLU A 112 -29.27 1.91 -11.01
N ASN A 113 -29.99 1.04 -11.74
CA ASN A 113 -29.66 0.55 -13.08
C ASN A 113 -28.40 -0.35 -13.17
N THR A 114 -27.92 -0.91 -12.05
CA THR A 114 -26.83 -1.90 -12.06
C THR A 114 -27.37 -3.33 -12.03
N ASP A 115 -27.16 -4.08 -13.10
CA ASP A 115 -27.41 -5.53 -13.19
C ASP A 115 -26.06 -6.26 -12.97
N VAL A 116 -25.56 -6.14 -11.74
CA VAL A 116 -24.19 -6.52 -11.33
C VAL A 116 -24.20 -7.77 -10.46
N SER A 117 -23.07 -8.47 -10.43
CA SER A 117 -22.92 -9.70 -9.65
C SER A 117 -23.00 -9.47 -8.13
N PHE A 118 -23.14 -10.56 -7.37
CA PHE A 118 -23.17 -10.50 -5.91
C PHE A 118 -21.88 -9.91 -5.31
N GLU A 119 -20.71 -10.30 -5.81
CA GLU A 119 -19.42 -9.78 -5.32
C GLU A 119 -19.26 -8.29 -5.66
N GLU A 120 -19.71 -7.87 -6.85
CA GLU A 120 -19.76 -6.46 -7.23
C GLU A 120 -20.71 -5.65 -6.34
N SER A 121 -21.81 -6.26 -5.89
CA SER A 121 -22.81 -5.68 -4.99
C SER A 121 -22.38 -5.58 -3.51
N THR A 122 -21.25 -6.17 -3.07
CA THR A 122 -20.85 -6.11 -1.64
C THR A 122 -20.06 -4.85 -1.25
N VAL A 123 -20.39 -4.29 -0.09
CA VAL A 123 -19.74 -3.12 0.55
C VAL A 123 -19.60 -3.29 2.06
N PHE A 124 -18.69 -2.54 2.70
CA PHE A 124 -18.69 -2.38 4.16
C PHE A 124 -19.52 -1.15 4.53
N CYS A 125 -20.57 -1.35 5.33
CA CYS A 125 -21.35 -0.27 5.92
C CYS A 125 -20.96 -0.01 7.37
N GLU A 126 -20.73 1.25 7.70
CA GLU A 126 -20.51 1.75 9.06
C GLU A 126 -21.79 2.44 9.55
N MET A 127 -22.51 1.72 10.42
CA MET A 127 -23.90 1.99 10.82
C MET A 127 -24.03 2.64 12.21
N ASP A 128 -22.92 2.77 12.94
CA ASP A 128 -22.85 3.29 14.31
C ASP A 128 -22.15 4.66 14.42
N TYR A 129 -21.33 5.05 13.44
CA TYR A 129 -20.62 6.34 13.44
C TYR A 129 -21.48 7.49 12.90
N MET A 130 -21.65 8.56 13.68
CA MET A 130 -22.31 9.81 13.27
C MET A 130 -23.64 9.57 12.54
N GLU A 131 -24.62 8.93 13.21
CA GLU A 131 -25.93 8.51 12.65
C GLU A 131 -25.88 7.29 11.69
N GLY A 132 -24.69 6.81 11.32
CA GLY A 132 -24.50 5.62 10.49
C GLY A 132 -24.75 5.85 9.00
N GLY A 133 -25.06 4.78 8.27
CA GLY A 133 -25.35 4.80 6.84
C GLY A 133 -24.15 5.06 5.94
N TRP A 134 -22.92 4.96 6.44
CA TRP A 134 -21.72 5.25 5.66
C TRP A 134 -21.27 4.03 4.84
N THR A 135 -21.14 4.17 3.53
CA THR A 135 -20.42 3.21 2.68
C THR A 135 -18.93 3.52 2.74
N VAL A 136 -18.11 2.59 3.23
CA VAL A 136 -16.65 2.76 3.20
C VAL A 136 -16.14 2.46 1.79
N ILE A 137 -15.37 3.39 1.20
CA ILE A 137 -14.82 3.27 -0.16
C ILE A 137 -13.31 3.03 -0.16
N GLN A 138 -12.63 3.45 0.89
CA GLN A 138 -11.21 3.17 1.12
C GLN A 138 -10.94 3.09 2.63
N ARG A 139 -10.09 2.16 3.05
CA ARG A 139 -9.57 2.09 4.43
C ARG A 139 -8.09 1.71 4.41
N ARG A 140 -7.25 2.46 5.15
CA ARG A 140 -5.86 2.14 5.50
C ARG A 140 -5.66 2.13 7.00
N THR A 141 -4.96 1.15 7.53
CA THR A 141 -4.78 0.93 8.98
C THR A 141 -3.42 0.36 9.36
N ASP A 142 -2.96 -0.67 8.66
CA ASP A 142 -1.78 -1.46 9.03
C ASP A 142 -0.77 -1.59 7.89
N GLY A 143 -1.12 -1.20 6.66
CA GLY A 143 -0.25 -1.30 5.49
C GLY A 143 -0.06 -2.72 4.95
N LEU A 144 -0.87 -3.69 5.39
CA LEU A 144 -0.76 -5.09 4.96
C LEU A 144 -1.38 -5.34 3.58
N THR A 145 -2.34 -4.51 3.15
CA THR A 145 -2.87 -4.58 1.79
C THR A 145 -2.02 -3.74 0.85
N ASP A 146 -1.60 -4.36 -0.25
CA ASP A 146 -0.86 -3.69 -1.31
C ASP A 146 -1.81 -2.81 -2.16
N PHE A 147 -1.48 -1.52 -2.26
CA PHE A 147 -2.17 -0.50 -3.07
C PHE A 147 -1.34 -0.09 -4.31
N LYS A 148 -0.20 -0.75 -4.55
CA LYS A 148 0.66 -0.55 -5.72
C LYS A 148 0.09 -1.32 -6.92
N ARG A 149 -1.09 -0.87 -7.37
CA ARG A 149 -1.99 -1.62 -8.25
C ARG A 149 -2.17 -0.94 -9.60
N MET A 150 -2.40 -1.76 -10.62
CA MET A 150 -2.61 -1.34 -12.00
C MET A 150 -4.04 -0.80 -12.21
N TRP A 151 -4.28 -0.11 -13.32
CA TRP A 151 -5.58 0.53 -13.64
C TRP A 151 -6.77 -0.40 -13.43
N SER A 152 -6.73 -1.60 -14.04
CA SER A 152 -7.82 -2.59 -13.95
C SER A 152 -8.18 -2.98 -12.50
N GLN A 153 -7.20 -3.05 -11.61
CA GLN A 153 -7.43 -3.38 -10.21
C GLN A 153 -8.06 -2.20 -9.45
N TYR A 154 -7.70 -0.96 -9.80
CA TYR A 154 -8.37 0.24 -9.27
C TYR A 154 -9.80 0.42 -9.81
N LEU A 155 -10.11 -0.08 -11.01
CA LEU A 155 -11.48 -0.14 -11.54
C LEU A 155 -12.38 -1.08 -10.74
N ASP A 156 -11.92 -2.31 -10.52
CA ASP A 156 -12.74 -3.40 -10.00
C ASP A 156 -12.75 -3.47 -8.46
N GLY A 157 -11.67 -3.00 -7.81
CA GLY A 157 -11.48 -3.03 -6.36
C GLY A 157 -10.51 -4.10 -5.88
N PHE A 158 -9.98 -3.94 -4.66
CA PHE A 158 -9.04 -4.88 -4.05
C PHE A 158 -8.98 -4.75 -2.52
N GLY A 159 -8.43 -5.76 -1.85
CA GLY A 159 -8.30 -5.83 -0.39
C GLY A 159 -9.46 -6.58 0.26
N HIS A 160 -9.75 -6.28 1.53
CA HIS A 160 -10.77 -6.97 2.32
C HIS A 160 -11.70 -5.95 3.00
N LEU A 161 -13.01 -6.03 2.74
CA LEU A 161 -14.01 -5.03 3.15
C LEU A 161 -14.00 -4.69 4.67
N PRO A 162 -13.89 -5.66 5.60
CA PRO A 162 -13.67 -5.36 7.03
C PRO A 162 -12.33 -4.68 7.35
N GLY A 163 -11.27 -4.96 6.59
CA GLY A 163 -9.91 -4.45 6.78
C GLY A 163 -9.51 -3.37 5.77
N GLU A 164 -8.24 -3.33 5.38
CA GLU A 164 -7.77 -2.44 4.32
C GLU A 164 -8.35 -2.84 2.96
N HIS A 165 -8.89 -1.88 2.22
CA HIS A 165 -9.43 -2.09 0.87
C HIS A 165 -9.56 -0.80 0.06
N TRP A 166 -9.68 -0.97 -1.25
CA TRP A 166 -10.19 0.00 -2.21
C TRP A 166 -11.45 -0.60 -2.85
N LEU A 167 -12.59 0.10 -2.80
CA LEU A 167 -13.87 -0.46 -3.24
C LEU A 167 -13.96 -0.70 -4.75
N GLY A 168 -13.18 0.04 -5.56
CA GLY A 168 -13.22 0.00 -7.02
C GLY A 168 -13.96 1.19 -7.62
N LEU A 169 -13.33 1.87 -8.59
CA LEU A 169 -13.84 3.10 -9.20
C LEU A 169 -15.23 2.90 -9.83
N ARG A 170 -15.48 1.76 -10.49
CA ARG A 170 -16.78 1.44 -11.11
C ARG A 170 -17.90 1.36 -10.07
N LYS A 171 -17.63 0.71 -8.93
CA LYS A 171 -18.59 0.63 -7.80
C LYS A 171 -18.84 2.00 -7.20
N ILE A 172 -17.77 2.76 -6.91
CA ILE A 172 -17.89 4.10 -6.33
C ILE A 172 -18.72 5.00 -7.27
N TYR A 173 -18.40 5.03 -8.56
CA TYR A 173 -19.14 5.76 -9.59
C TYR A 173 -20.64 5.42 -9.61
N ASN A 174 -20.98 4.12 -9.61
CA ASN A 174 -22.37 3.66 -9.63
C ASN A 174 -23.15 4.06 -8.37
N ILE A 175 -22.48 4.11 -7.20
CA ILE A 175 -23.11 4.53 -5.94
C ILE A 175 -23.36 6.05 -5.94
N VAL A 176 -22.35 6.86 -6.31
CA VAL A 176 -22.41 8.31 -6.11
C VAL A 176 -23.18 9.08 -7.19
N ASN A 177 -23.36 8.48 -8.37
CA ASN A 177 -24.07 9.09 -9.51
C ASN A 177 -25.55 8.64 -9.63
N GLN A 178 -26.14 8.11 -8.57
CA GLN A 178 -27.55 7.71 -8.56
C GLN A 178 -28.49 8.92 -8.73
N ARG A 179 -29.59 8.75 -9.47
CA ARG A 179 -30.44 9.88 -9.87
C ARG A 179 -31.15 10.50 -8.68
N ASN A 180 -31.27 11.83 -8.70
CA ASN A 180 -31.90 12.61 -7.63
C ASN A 180 -31.30 12.38 -6.23
N THR A 181 -30.06 11.89 -6.17
CA THR A 181 -29.29 11.77 -4.92
C THR A 181 -28.09 12.69 -4.97
N ARG A 182 -27.49 12.91 -3.80
CA ARG A 182 -26.24 13.64 -3.63
C ARG A 182 -25.48 12.94 -2.52
N PHE A 183 -24.19 12.70 -2.71
CA PHE A 183 -23.35 12.09 -1.70
C PHE A 183 -22.40 13.12 -1.09
N GLN A 184 -22.06 12.94 0.17
CA GLN A 184 -20.91 13.57 0.80
C GLN A 184 -19.75 12.58 0.83
N LEU A 185 -18.52 13.07 0.67
CA LEU A 185 -17.31 12.34 1.01
C LEU A 185 -16.84 12.79 2.40
N HIS A 186 -16.54 11.85 3.28
CA HIS A 186 -15.89 12.10 4.56
C HIS A 186 -14.60 11.29 4.65
N VAL A 187 -13.50 11.99 4.90
CA VAL A 187 -12.16 11.44 5.15
C VAL A 187 -11.88 11.57 6.65
N SER A 188 -11.80 10.45 7.35
CA SER A 188 -11.35 10.40 8.75
C SER A 188 -9.87 10.06 8.81
N LEU A 189 -9.07 10.87 9.51
CA LEU A 189 -7.61 10.74 9.63
C LEU A 189 -7.21 10.50 11.09
N VAL A 190 -6.25 9.60 11.33
CA VAL A 190 -5.64 9.37 12.65
C VAL A 190 -4.13 9.46 12.53
N SER A 191 -3.47 10.17 13.45
CA SER A 191 -2.02 10.34 13.48
C SER A 191 -1.31 9.21 14.23
N GLN A 192 0.02 9.16 14.13
CA GLN A 192 0.85 8.23 14.93
C GLN A 192 0.74 8.46 16.45
N ASP A 193 0.40 9.67 16.89
CA ASP A 193 0.11 10.03 18.29
C ASP A 193 -1.40 10.02 18.62
N ASP A 194 -2.19 9.27 17.85
CA ASP A 194 -3.63 9.01 18.04
C ASP A 194 -4.52 10.27 18.11
N THR A 195 -4.04 11.40 17.57
CA THR A 195 -4.86 12.59 17.33
C THR A 195 -5.67 12.40 16.05
N THR A 196 -6.91 12.88 16.05
CA THR A 196 -7.83 12.72 14.91
C THR A 196 -8.09 14.04 14.20
N ALA A 197 -8.28 13.96 12.88
CA ALA A 197 -8.75 15.06 12.06
C ALA A 197 -9.70 14.54 10.98
N TYR A 198 -10.41 15.44 10.31
CA TYR A 198 -11.27 15.06 9.20
C TYR A 198 -11.34 16.13 8.10
N ALA A 199 -11.75 15.68 6.92
CA ALA A 199 -12.14 16.51 5.78
C ALA A 199 -13.45 15.97 5.21
N SER A 200 -14.47 16.82 5.08
CA SER A 200 -15.77 16.49 4.50
C SER A 200 -16.06 17.38 3.30
N TYR A 201 -16.64 16.81 2.26
CA TYR A 201 -17.05 17.52 1.04
C TYR A 201 -18.52 17.21 0.79
N ASP A 202 -19.37 18.24 0.79
CA ASP A 202 -20.82 18.06 0.80
C ASP A 202 -21.44 17.65 -0.55
N ASN A 203 -20.64 17.49 -1.61
CA ASN A 203 -21.02 16.98 -2.92
C ASN A 203 -19.86 16.15 -3.48
N PHE A 204 -19.97 14.83 -3.52
CA PHE A 204 -18.96 13.95 -4.08
C PHE A 204 -19.58 13.13 -5.19
N TRP A 205 -19.03 13.25 -6.39
CA TRP A 205 -19.38 12.45 -7.55
C TRP A 205 -18.15 12.26 -8.44
N LEU A 206 -18.22 11.27 -9.34
CA LEU A 206 -17.14 10.95 -10.27
C LEU A 206 -17.69 11.03 -11.71
N GLU A 207 -16.89 11.50 -12.65
CA GLU A 207 -17.15 11.29 -14.08
C GLU A 207 -17.05 9.79 -14.45
N ASP A 208 -17.42 9.43 -15.67
CA ASP A 208 -17.37 8.04 -16.15
C ASP A 208 -15.96 7.56 -16.56
N GLU A 209 -15.86 6.30 -16.99
CA GLU A 209 -14.60 5.68 -17.44
C GLU A 209 -13.99 6.38 -18.67
N THR A 210 -14.78 7.07 -19.51
CA THR A 210 -14.27 7.86 -20.65
C THR A 210 -13.60 9.17 -20.23
N LYS A 211 -13.82 9.58 -18.98
CA LYS A 211 -13.18 10.71 -18.29
C LYS A 211 -12.26 10.26 -17.16
N PHE A 212 -11.86 8.98 -17.18
CA PHE A 212 -10.94 8.40 -16.19
C PHE A 212 -11.39 8.61 -14.73
N PHE A 213 -12.70 8.58 -14.48
CA PHE A 213 -13.28 8.76 -13.14
C PHE A 213 -12.85 10.05 -12.44
N ALA A 214 -12.78 11.17 -13.17
CA ALA A 214 -12.39 12.45 -12.59
C ALA A 214 -13.28 12.85 -11.41
N ILE A 215 -12.64 13.30 -10.33
CA ILE A 215 -13.29 13.59 -9.05
C ILE A 215 -13.92 14.97 -9.03
N HIS A 216 -15.10 15.11 -8.44
CA HIS A 216 -15.71 16.42 -8.19
C HIS A 216 -16.11 16.57 -6.73
N LEU A 217 -15.72 17.69 -6.11
CA LEU A 217 -15.90 17.95 -4.69
C LEU A 217 -16.76 19.19 -4.40
N GLY A 218 -17.60 19.07 -3.38
CA GLY A 218 -18.46 20.13 -2.88
C GLY A 218 -17.75 21.06 -1.90
N ARG A 219 -18.54 21.79 -1.11
CA ARG A 219 -18.03 22.69 -0.08
C ARG A 219 -17.31 21.87 0.98
N TYR A 220 -16.11 22.32 1.32
CA TYR A 220 -15.28 21.74 2.36
C TYR A 220 -15.78 22.09 3.77
N ALA A 221 -15.72 21.13 4.67
CA ALA A 221 -15.75 21.34 6.12
C ALA A 221 -14.82 20.33 6.81
N GLY A 222 -13.95 20.77 7.72
CA GLY A 222 -13.01 19.87 8.37
C GLY A 222 -11.99 20.54 9.27
N SER A 223 -11.24 19.72 9.99
CA SER A 223 -10.11 20.12 10.84
C SER A 223 -8.73 19.81 10.23
N ALA A 224 -8.68 19.06 9.13
CA ALA A 224 -7.44 18.65 8.46
C ALA A 224 -6.92 19.67 7.41
N GLY A 225 -7.68 20.73 7.12
CA GLY A 225 -7.51 21.55 5.90
C GLY A 225 -7.98 20.84 4.62
N ASP A 226 -8.14 21.61 3.54
CA ASP A 226 -8.58 21.11 2.21
C ASP A 226 -7.34 20.75 1.37
N ALA A 227 -6.80 19.54 1.58
CA ALA A 227 -5.65 19.07 0.81
C ALA A 227 -5.99 18.63 -0.61
N PHE A 228 -7.25 18.37 -0.95
CA PHE A 228 -7.62 18.12 -2.35
C PHE A 228 -7.45 19.40 -3.18
N ARG A 229 -7.83 20.58 -2.65
CA ARG A 229 -7.67 21.84 -3.38
C ARG A 229 -6.29 22.49 -3.25
N GLY A 230 -5.51 22.09 -2.24
CA GLY A 230 -4.15 22.58 -2.04
C GLY A 230 -4.12 24.10 -1.78
N TYR A 231 -3.03 24.75 -2.22
CA TYR A 231 -2.84 26.20 -2.03
C TYR A 231 -2.84 27.00 -3.34
N ASN A 232 -2.80 26.34 -4.50
CA ASN A 232 -2.79 26.95 -5.83
C ASN A 232 -3.45 26.00 -6.86
N GLN A 233 -3.64 26.50 -8.09
CA GLN A 233 -4.38 25.78 -9.13
C GLN A 233 -3.66 24.51 -9.60
N GLU A 234 -2.33 24.51 -9.62
CA GLU A 234 -1.50 23.39 -10.03
C GLU A 234 -1.58 22.21 -9.05
N GLN A 235 -1.84 22.49 -7.76
CA GLN A 235 -2.04 21.47 -6.72
C GLN A 235 -3.48 20.98 -6.60
N ASN A 236 -4.44 21.60 -7.30
CA ASN A 236 -5.86 21.35 -7.10
C ASN A 236 -6.28 20.04 -7.78
N GLN A 237 -6.54 19.02 -6.97
CA GLN A 237 -6.96 17.68 -7.37
C GLN A 237 -8.50 17.58 -7.57
N ASP A 238 -9.26 18.61 -7.21
CA ASP A 238 -10.67 18.73 -7.62
C ASP A 238 -10.74 18.84 -9.16
N THR A 239 -11.67 18.12 -9.80
CA THR A 239 -11.75 17.88 -11.26
C THR A 239 -10.62 17.05 -11.89
N ALA A 240 -9.65 16.55 -11.12
CA ALA A 240 -8.54 15.75 -11.67
C ALA A 240 -9.00 14.33 -12.05
N PRO A 241 -8.54 13.78 -13.20
CA PRO A 241 -8.74 12.38 -13.55
C PRO A 241 -7.97 11.43 -12.62
N PHE A 242 -8.44 10.19 -12.48
CA PHE A 242 -7.68 9.15 -11.78
C PHE A 242 -6.48 8.70 -12.64
N SER A 243 -5.38 8.37 -11.99
CA SER A 243 -4.15 7.87 -12.62
C SER A 243 -3.57 6.69 -11.84
N THR A 244 -2.90 5.79 -12.53
CA THR A 244 -2.11 4.66 -11.99
C THR A 244 -0.76 4.59 -12.70
N SER A 245 0.13 3.67 -12.30
CA SER A 245 1.49 3.57 -12.89
C SER A 245 1.50 3.12 -14.35
N ASP A 246 0.36 2.63 -14.86
CA ASP A 246 0.14 2.14 -16.22
C ASP A 246 -0.84 2.99 -17.04
N VAL A 247 -1.55 3.93 -16.40
CA VAL A 247 -2.49 4.88 -17.03
C VAL A 247 -2.25 6.24 -16.40
N ASP A 248 -1.43 7.04 -17.07
CA ASP A 248 -1.06 8.39 -16.66
C ASP A 248 -2.03 9.44 -17.20
N ASN A 249 -2.70 10.13 -16.28
CA ASN A 249 -3.49 11.33 -16.54
C ASN A 249 -3.11 12.49 -15.59
N ASP A 250 -1.94 12.44 -14.94
CA ASP A 250 -1.64 13.22 -13.72
C ASP A 250 -1.21 14.68 -13.94
N GLY A 251 -1.09 15.09 -15.22
CA GLY A 251 -0.72 16.44 -15.64
C GLY A 251 0.78 16.69 -15.74
N CYS A 252 1.65 15.70 -15.48
CA CYS A 252 3.11 15.84 -15.52
C CYS A 252 3.74 15.46 -16.87
N SER A 253 3.18 15.91 -18.00
CA SER A 253 3.72 15.58 -19.33
C SER A 253 4.50 16.74 -19.97
N PRO A 254 5.81 16.60 -20.30
CA PRO A 254 6.68 15.44 -20.04
C PRO A 254 7.24 15.39 -18.61
N PHE A 255 7.12 16.47 -17.84
CA PHE A 255 7.38 16.50 -16.40
C PHE A 255 6.64 17.68 -15.73
N CYS A 256 6.40 17.57 -14.43
CA CYS A 256 6.02 18.67 -13.54
C CYS A 256 7.10 18.89 -12.47
N ASN A 257 6.97 19.93 -11.63
CA ASN A 257 7.82 20.12 -10.45
C ASN A 257 7.05 19.80 -9.17
N PHE A 258 7.44 18.73 -8.48
CA PHE A 258 6.82 18.31 -7.22
C PHE A 258 7.92 18.10 -6.16
N ALA A 259 7.76 18.74 -4.99
CA ALA A 259 8.73 18.71 -3.89
C ALA A 259 10.18 19.01 -4.35
N ASP A 260 10.36 20.06 -5.15
CA ASP A 260 11.62 20.52 -5.75
C ASP A 260 12.33 19.47 -6.63
N LYS A 261 11.58 18.54 -7.21
CA LYS A 261 12.05 17.51 -8.14
C LYS A 261 11.21 17.52 -9.42
N ALA A 262 11.88 17.30 -10.55
CA ALA A 262 11.18 16.94 -11.78
C ALA A 262 10.54 15.55 -11.60
N VAL A 263 9.24 15.47 -11.90
CA VAL A 263 8.45 14.23 -11.83
C VAL A 263 7.81 13.99 -13.19
N GLU A 264 8.06 12.82 -13.79
CA GLU A 264 7.48 12.38 -15.07
C GLU A 264 6.13 11.68 -14.89
N SER A 265 5.93 10.97 -13.77
CA SER A 265 4.63 10.46 -13.34
C SER A 265 4.54 10.44 -11.81
N CYS A 266 3.45 10.99 -11.30
CA CYS A 266 3.08 11.05 -9.90
C CYS A 266 2.77 9.69 -9.31
N SER A 267 2.13 8.78 -10.06
CA SER A 267 1.92 7.41 -9.57
C SER A 267 3.27 6.73 -9.33
N MET A 268 4.18 6.78 -10.30
CA MET A 268 5.52 6.20 -10.16
C MET A 268 6.33 6.85 -9.04
N ASN A 269 6.28 8.19 -8.92
CA ASN A 269 6.94 8.93 -7.85
C ASN A 269 6.38 8.58 -6.46
N GLN A 270 5.06 8.40 -6.37
CA GLN A 270 4.34 8.02 -5.15
C GLN A 270 4.12 6.51 -5.08
N ASN A 271 5.21 5.75 -5.34
CA ASN A 271 5.33 4.33 -5.03
C ASN A 271 4.33 3.43 -5.79
N ASN A 272 4.03 3.77 -7.05
CA ASN A 272 3.07 3.11 -7.95
C ASN A 272 1.63 3.04 -7.42
N THR A 273 1.21 4.00 -6.60
CA THR A 273 -0.16 4.08 -6.07
C THR A 273 -1.09 4.81 -7.02
N GLY A 274 -2.36 4.43 -7.05
CA GLY A 274 -3.38 5.06 -7.88
C GLY A 274 -4.11 6.17 -7.13
N TRP A 275 -4.32 7.32 -7.76
CA TRP A 275 -5.00 8.46 -7.13
C TRP A 275 -5.49 9.49 -8.17
N TRP A 276 -6.31 10.45 -7.73
CA TRP A 276 -6.63 11.67 -8.48
C TRP A 276 -5.47 12.66 -8.37
N PHE A 277 -4.42 12.46 -9.16
CA PHE A 277 -3.26 13.35 -9.19
C PHE A 277 -3.50 14.55 -10.14
N ASN A 278 -3.08 15.73 -9.73
CA ASN A 278 -2.86 16.89 -10.60
C ASN A 278 -1.55 17.54 -10.17
N GLN A 279 -0.50 17.41 -11.00
CA GLN A 279 0.89 17.67 -10.63
C GLN A 279 1.24 17.10 -9.24
N CYS A 280 0.76 15.87 -9.04
CA CYS A 280 0.75 15.06 -7.82
C CYS A 280 -0.13 15.62 -6.67
N GLY A 281 -0.28 16.94 -6.56
CA GLY A 281 -1.23 17.58 -5.66
C GLY A 281 -0.75 17.69 -4.21
N LYS A 282 -1.69 17.61 -3.27
CA LYS A 282 -1.46 17.80 -1.83
C LYS A 282 -2.06 16.70 -0.93
N ALA A 283 -2.77 15.74 -1.50
CA ALA A 283 -3.18 14.52 -0.83
C ALA A 283 -2.84 13.28 -1.68
N ASN A 284 -2.42 12.21 -1.01
CA ASN A 284 -2.56 10.84 -1.48
C ASN A 284 -2.77 9.94 -0.27
N LEU A 285 -3.91 9.25 -0.25
CA LEU A 285 -4.31 8.38 0.87
C LEU A 285 -4.02 6.90 0.60
N ASN A 286 -3.52 6.57 -0.60
CA ASN A 286 -3.28 5.20 -1.07
C ASN A 286 -1.81 4.73 -0.90
N GLY A 287 -0.89 5.55 -0.38
CA GLY A 287 0.41 5.10 0.14
C GLY A 287 0.28 4.19 1.38
N SER A 288 1.38 3.58 1.85
CA SER A 288 1.35 2.73 3.07
C SER A 288 1.87 3.46 4.32
N PRO A 289 1.37 3.13 5.54
CA PRO A 289 2.02 3.50 6.79
C PRO A 289 3.37 2.77 7.00
N LEU A 290 3.56 1.61 6.35
CA LEU A 290 4.76 0.77 6.45
C LEU A 290 5.82 1.11 5.41
N ASP A 291 5.44 1.66 4.25
CA ASP A 291 6.39 2.21 3.30
C ASP A 291 7.06 3.42 3.98
N GLN A 292 8.33 3.26 4.38
CA GLN A 292 9.19 4.31 4.88
C GLN A 292 10.37 4.47 3.93
N ASP A 293 10.41 5.61 3.25
CA ASP A 293 11.63 6.04 2.57
C ASP A 293 12.75 6.32 3.60
N LEU A 294 13.99 6.40 3.11
CA LEU A 294 15.16 6.83 3.91
C LEU A 294 14.98 8.22 4.57
N SER A 295 13.97 9.00 4.12
CA SER A 295 13.54 10.30 4.67
C SER A 295 12.53 10.21 5.84
N SER A 296 12.05 9.02 6.21
CA SER A 296 11.03 8.80 7.25
C SER A 296 9.67 9.49 7.00
N GLN A 297 9.34 9.83 5.76
CA GLN A 297 7.99 10.25 5.34
C GLN A 297 7.12 9.01 5.09
N SER A 298 5.85 9.06 5.49
CA SER A 298 4.86 8.06 5.06
C SER A 298 4.33 8.46 3.69
N HIS A 299 4.03 7.47 2.84
CA HIS A 299 3.39 7.74 1.55
C HIS A 299 1.89 8.07 1.68
N ILE A 300 1.27 7.86 2.85
CA ILE A 300 -0.03 8.45 3.19
C ILE A 300 0.21 9.89 3.65
N HIS A 301 -0.29 10.87 2.89
CA HIS A 301 -0.14 12.29 3.21
C HIS A 301 -1.41 13.10 2.94
N TRP A 302 -1.54 14.16 3.72
CA TRP A 302 -2.58 15.18 3.63
C TRP A 302 -1.94 16.51 4.03
N ASP A 303 -1.33 17.22 3.07
CA ASP A 303 -0.32 18.25 3.32
C ASP A 303 -0.82 19.49 4.08
N THR A 304 -2.14 19.68 4.15
CA THR A 304 -2.74 20.76 4.94
C THR A 304 -2.87 20.41 6.42
N TRP A 305 -2.73 19.12 6.81
CA TRP A 305 -2.80 18.70 8.20
C TRP A 305 -1.42 18.82 8.86
N THR A 306 -1.22 19.91 9.59
CA THR A 306 0.06 20.24 10.23
C THR A 306 -0.08 20.42 11.75
N LYS A 307 1.02 20.14 12.46
CA LYS A 307 1.19 20.36 13.90
C LYS A 307 2.47 21.16 14.11
N ASN A 308 2.36 22.39 14.62
CA ASN A 308 3.47 23.33 14.77
C ASN A 308 4.28 23.56 13.48
N GLY A 309 3.61 23.62 12.32
CA GLY A 309 4.25 23.80 11.00
C GLY A 309 4.89 22.54 10.41
N THR A 310 4.84 21.40 11.10
CA THR A 310 5.30 20.10 10.57
C THR A 310 4.11 19.27 10.08
N LEU A 311 4.27 18.56 8.97
CA LEU A 311 3.28 17.60 8.46
C LEU A 311 2.97 16.52 9.50
N VAL A 312 1.69 16.22 9.70
CA VAL A 312 1.27 15.13 10.61
C VAL A 312 1.48 13.78 9.94
N LYS A 313 2.17 12.86 10.61
CA LYS A 313 2.32 11.47 10.14
C LYS A 313 1.02 10.71 10.37
N ILE A 314 0.38 10.31 9.28
CA ILE A 314 -0.88 9.55 9.29
C ILE A 314 -0.56 8.08 9.63
N LYS A 315 -1.32 7.53 10.58
CA LYS A 315 -1.29 6.13 11.03
C LYS A 315 -2.37 5.33 10.32
N SER A 316 -3.58 5.88 10.23
CA SER A 316 -4.71 5.29 9.54
C SER A 316 -5.60 6.36 8.91
N VAL A 317 -6.32 5.96 7.86
CA VAL A 317 -7.28 6.80 7.16
C VAL A 317 -8.47 5.96 6.69
N THR A 318 -9.65 6.56 6.63
CA THR A 318 -10.84 5.94 6.04
C THR A 318 -11.57 6.99 5.21
N MET A 319 -11.81 6.68 3.94
CA MET A 319 -12.70 7.44 3.07
C MET A 319 -14.06 6.72 3.04
N LYS A 320 -15.12 7.45 3.35
CA LYS A 320 -16.48 6.93 3.37
C LYS A 320 -17.46 7.94 2.80
N ILE A 321 -18.50 7.44 2.14
CA ILE A 321 -19.52 8.22 1.48
C ILE A 321 -20.88 7.96 2.13
N ARG A 322 -21.75 8.97 2.11
CA ARG A 322 -23.14 8.85 2.58
C ARG A 322 -24.04 9.76 1.77
N ARG A 323 -25.29 9.37 1.56
CA ARG A 323 -26.31 10.23 0.97
C ARG A 323 -26.49 11.49 1.85
N VAL A 324 -26.76 12.62 1.20
CA VAL A 324 -27.15 13.88 1.82
C VAL A 324 -28.58 14.17 1.37
N GLU A 325 -29.47 14.48 2.31
CA GLU A 325 -30.82 14.94 1.95
C GLU A 325 -30.71 16.20 1.07
N ILE A 326 -31.31 16.16 -0.11
CA ILE A 326 -31.46 17.35 -0.96
C ILE A 326 -32.65 18.14 -0.41
N PRO A 327 -32.47 19.36 0.15
CA PRO A 327 -33.59 20.14 0.61
C PRO A 327 -34.40 20.60 -0.61
N ASN A 328 -35.62 20.06 -0.73
CA ASN A 328 -36.63 20.32 -1.76
C ASN A 328 -36.51 19.51 -3.08
N LEU A 329 -36.98 18.27 -3.04
CA LEU A 329 -37.77 17.67 -4.11
C LEU A 329 -39.08 17.14 -3.49
N LYS A 330 -40.13 17.99 -3.52
CA LYS A 330 -41.51 17.67 -3.17
C LYS A 330 -42.41 17.97 -4.37
#